data_AF-A0A9P0JZI3-F1
#
_entry.id   AF-A0A9P0JZI3-F1
#
_cell.length_a   1.000
_cell.length_b   1.000
_cell.length_c   1.000
_cell.angle_alpha   90.00
_cell.angle_beta   90.00
_cell.angle_gamma   90.00
#
_symmetry.space_group_name_H-M   'P 1'
#
loop_
_entity.id
_entity.type
_entity.pdbx_description
1 polymer ?
#
loop_
_entity_poly.entity_id
_entity_poly.type
_entity_poly.pdbx_seq_one_letter_code
_entity_poly.pdbx_strand_id
1 'polypeptide(L)'
;MRRFIFFWFVAGVTTSTDLDQWAQFKSKHGRVYTITQEDRKRFSIFKDNLQKIEHHNAKYEKGEVSYALKITKFADMTWDEFKDFLRNSFGDLIEDNSEKSYESRLEERNEETIVDLPTAVDWNQKGAVTKVKDQGTCGSCWAFSAVSNII
;
A
#
# COMPACT_ATOMS: atom_id res chain seq x y z
N MET A 1 17.47 -6.69 57.15
CA MET A 1 17.42 -7.60 55.99
C MET A 1 17.29 -6.77 54.73
N ARG A 2 18.33 -6.70 53.89
CA ARG A 2 18.36 -5.89 52.66
C ARG A 2 17.63 -6.64 51.54
N ARG A 3 16.53 -6.08 51.03
CA ARG A 3 15.85 -6.56 49.82
C ARG A 3 16.49 -5.87 48.62
N PHE A 4 17.16 -6.65 47.77
CA PHE A 4 17.68 -6.17 46.48
C PHE A 4 16.54 -6.18 45.46
N ILE A 5 16.18 -5.01 44.94
CA ILE A 5 15.29 -4.87 43.79
C ILE A 5 16.20 -4.84 42.56
N PHE A 6 16.18 -5.90 41.75
CA PHE A 6 16.82 -5.89 40.45
C PHE A 6 15.86 -5.30 39.43
N PHE A 7 16.05 -4.04 39.08
CA PHE A 7 15.51 -3.46 37.85
C PHE A 7 16.35 -3.99 36.68
N TRP A 8 15.78 -4.90 35.90
CA TRP A 8 16.37 -5.31 34.63
C TRP A 8 15.88 -4.33 33.54
N PHE A 9 16.72 -3.36 33.21
CA PHE A 9 16.55 -2.53 32.02
C PHE A 9 17.04 -3.33 30.81
N VAL A 10 16.13 -3.78 29.93
CA VAL A 10 16.49 -4.34 28.63
C VAL A 10 16.37 -3.24 27.58
N ALA A 11 17.46 -2.51 27.37
CA ALA A 11 17.63 -1.63 26.22
C ALA A 11 18.80 -2.16 25.40
N GLY A 12 18.57 -3.18 24.55
CA GLY A 12 19.67 -3.76 23.77
C GLY A 12 19.34 -4.79 22.68
N VAL A 13 18.07 -5.17 22.45
CA VAL A 13 17.73 -6.29 21.54
C VAL A 13 17.11 -5.83 20.21
N THR A 14 16.67 -4.58 20.08
CA THR A 14 15.88 -4.14 18.92
C THR A 14 16.73 -3.75 17.71
N THR A 15 17.99 -3.34 17.89
CA THR A 15 18.82 -2.85 16.78
C THR A 15 19.31 -3.95 15.85
N SER A 16 19.61 -5.15 16.37
CA SER A 16 20.01 -6.29 15.55
C SER A 16 18.83 -6.80 14.72
N THR A 17 17.62 -6.83 15.28
CA THR A 17 16.42 -7.25 14.57
C THR A 17 16.04 -6.29 13.45
N ASP A 18 16.16 -4.97 13.67
CA ASP A 18 15.85 -3.97 12.64
C ASP A 18 16.79 -4.10 11.43
N LEU A 19 18.09 -4.32 11.67
CA LEU A 19 19.10 -4.49 10.62
C LEU A 19 18.89 -5.77 9.82
N ASP A 20 18.51 -6.87 10.47
CA ASP A 20 18.20 -8.13 9.80
C ASP A 20 16.95 -7.98 8.92
N GLN A 21 15.91 -7.34 9.43
CA GLN A 21 14.70 -7.04 8.65
C GLN A 21 14.99 -6.11 7.47
N TRP A 22 15.88 -5.13 7.65
CA TRP A 22 16.33 -4.26 6.55
C TRP A 22 17.08 -5.04 5.47
N ALA A 23 17.99 -5.94 5.85
CA ALA A 23 18.70 -6.79 4.89
C ALA A 23 17.74 -7.71 4.12
N GLN A 24 16.78 -8.32 4.80
CA GLN A 24 15.73 -9.14 4.18
C GLN A 24 14.85 -8.31 3.24
N PHE A 25 14.44 -7.11 3.66
CA PHE A 25 13.68 -6.19 2.82
C PHE A 25 14.43 -5.85 1.53
N LYS A 26 15.72 -5.47 1.64
CA LYS A 26 16.54 -5.14 0.48
C LYS A 26 16.68 -6.31 -0.48
N SER A 27 16.94 -7.49 0.04
CA SER A 27 17.04 -8.72 -0.76
C SER A 27 15.71 -9.05 -1.45
N LYS A 28 14.61 -9.06 -0.71
CA LYS A 28 13.28 -9.44 -1.21
C LYS A 28 12.74 -8.49 -2.27
N HIS A 29 13.01 -7.19 -2.14
CA HIS A 29 12.49 -6.15 -3.04
C HIS A 29 13.54 -5.62 -4.02
N GLY A 30 14.72 -6.26 -4.10
CA GLY A 30 15.78 -5.88 -5.03
C GLY A 30 16.29 -4.45 -4.83
N ARG A 31 16.33 -3.96 -3.58
CA ARG A 31 16.78 -2.60 -3.27
C ARG A 31 18.30 -2.55 -3.19
N VAL A 32 18.88 -1.65 -3.96
CA VAL A 32 20.32 -1.38 -3.98
C VAL A 32 20.53 0.13 -3.79
N TYR A 33 21.20 0.51 -2.71
CA TYR A 33 21.58 1.89 -2.43
C TYR A 33 23.10 1.97 -2.43
N THR A 34 23.67 2.55 -3.48
CA THR A 34 25.13 2.66 -3.64
C THR A 34 25.74 3.75 -2.76
N ILE A 35 24.94 4.77 -2.42
CA ILE A 35 25.35 5.89 -1.58
C ILE A 35 25.01 5.57 -0.13
N THR A 36 26.02 5.51 0.74
CA THR A 36 25.83 5.17 2.16
C THR A 36 24.86 6.13 2.88
N GLN A 37 24.85 7.41 2.49
CA GLN A 37 23.90 8.37 3.05
C GLN A 37 22.45 8.03 2.68
N GLU A 38 22.20 7.60 1.44
CA GLU A 38 20.86 7.18 0.99
C GLU A 38 20.45 5.88 1.67
N ASP A 39 21.35 4.89 1.81
CA ASP A 39 21.05 3.65 2.55
C ASP A 39 20.65 3.95 4.00
N ARG A 40 21.36 4.85 4.69
CA ARG A 40 21.00 5.28 6.04
C ARG A 40 19.67 6.01 6.11
N LYS A 41 19.40 6.92 5.15
CA LYS A 41 18.12 7.63 5.07
C LYS A 41 16.96 6.64 4.87
N ARG A 42 17.11 5.72 3.93
CA ARG A 42 16.10 4.70 3.60
C ARG A 42 15.88 3.72 4.74
N PHE A 43 16.94 3.33 5.45
CA PHE A 43 16.84 2.53 6.66
C PHE A 43 16.06 3.25 7.78
N SER A 44 16.30 4.56 7.97
CA SER A 44 15.53 5.35 8.95
C SER A 44 14.04 5.38 8.60
N ILE A 45 13.71 5.62 7.33
CA ILE A 45 12.32 5.63 6.85
C ILE A 45 11.67 4.25 7.02
N PHE A 46 12.40 3.19 6.68
CA PHE A 46 11.97 1.81 6.85
C PHE A 46 11.63 1.50 8.31
N LYS A 47 12.50 1.91 9.24
CA LYS A 47 12.28 1.74 10.67
C LYS A 47 11.04 2.49 11.16
N ASP A 48 10.85 3.74 10.74
CA ASP A 48 9.67 4.52 11.12
C ASP A 48 8.39 3.85 10.59
N ASN A 49 8.42 3.31 9.37
CA ASN A 49 7.29 2.59 8.80
C ASN A 49 7.06 1.23 9.46
N LEU A 50 8.10 0.53 9.90
CA LEU A 50 7.97 -0.70 10.68
C LEU A 50 7.25 -0.45 12.00
N GLN A 51 7.64 0.61 12.72
CA GLN A 51 6.96 1.01 13.96
C GLN A 51 5.48 1.35 13.73
N LYS A 52 5.16 2.02 12.62
CA LYS A 52 3.76 2.27 12.23
C LYS A 52 3.00 0.97 11.99
N ILE A 53 3.61 -0.01 11.33
CA ILE A 53 3.02 -1.33 11.08
C ILE A 53 2.75 -2.04 12.40
N GLU A 54 3.73 -2.10 13.30
CA GLU A 54 3.61 -2.76 14.60
C GLU A 54 2.51 -2.13 15.46
N HIS A 55 2.50 -0.79 15.55
CA HIS A 55 1.47 -0.06 16.32
C HIS A 55 0.07 -0.26 15.74
N HIS A 56 -0.06 -0.23 14.41
CA HIS A 56 -1.34 -0.48 13.76
C HIS A 56 -1.82 -1.92 13.98
N ASN A 57 -0.93 -2.90 13.83
CA ASN A 57 -1.27 -4.30 14.03
C ASN A 57 -1.60 -4.61 15.49
N ALA A 58 -0.97 -3.93 16.46
CA ALA A 58 -1.37 -4.05 17.87
C ALA A 58 -2.82 -3.58 18.12
N LYS A 59 -3.33 -2.63 17.33
CA LYS A 59 -4.74 -2.24 17.34
C LYS A 59 -5.63 -3.25 16.62
N TYR A 60 -5.13 -3.81 15.52
CA TYR A 60 -5.84 -4.86 14.77
C TYR A 60 -6.10 -6.09 15.64
N GLU A 61 -5.10 -6.57 16.38
CA GLU A 61 -5.24 -7.70 17.31
C GLU A 61 -6.25 -7.44 18.44
N LYS A 62 -6.48 -6.17 18.78
CA LYS A 62 -7.49 -5.75 19.77
C LYS A 62 -8.88 -5.57 19.16
N GLY A 63 -9.03 -5.70 17.84
CA GLY A 63 -10.27 -5.43 17.12
C GLY A 63 -10.63 -3.94 17.02
N GLU A 64 -9.68 -3.02 17.27
CA GLU A 64 -9.90 -1.57 17.17
C GLU A 64 -9.89 -1.09 15.71
N VAL A 65 -9.27 -1.86 14.80
CA VAL A 65 -9.23 -1.61 13.36
C VAL A 65 -9.52 -2.90 12.60
N SER A 66 -10.07 -2.80 11.39
CA SER A 66 -10.55 -3.94 10.59
C SER A 66 -9.50 -4.51 9.62
N TYR A 67 -8.31 -3.94 9.55
CA TYR A 67 -7.25 -4.37 8.64
C TYR A 67 -5.90 -4.42 9.34
N ALA A 68 -4.98 -5.18 8.75
CA ALA A 68 -3.59 -5.27 9.19
C ALA A 68 -2.66 -4.69 8.13
N LEU A 69 -1.51 -4.18 8.58
CA LEU A 69 -0.43 -3.72 7.74
C LEU A 69 0.70 -4.75 7.67
N LYS A 70 1.48 -4.70 6.58
CA LYS A 70 2.65 -5.56 6.39
C LYS A 70 3.72 -4.79 5.62
N ILE A 71 4.97 -5.22 5.78
CA ILE A 71 6.09 -4.73 4.96
C ILE A 71 5.81 -5.06 3.49
N THR A 72 5.79 -4.01 2.67
CA THR A 72 5.66 -4.08 1.20
C THR A 72 6.86 -3.40 0.56
N LYS A 73 6.94 -3.42 -0.79
CA LYS A 73 7.99 -2.70 -1.53
C LYS A 73 8.04 -1.19 -1.27
N PHE A 74 7.03 -0.61 -0.64
CA PHE A 74 6.94 0.81 -0.32
C PHE A 74 7.41 1.15 1.10
N ALA A 75 7.88 0.16 1.87
CA ALA A 75 8.26 0.36 3.26
C ALA A 75 9.44 1.34 3.45
N ASP A 76 10.24 1.60 2.41
CA ASP A 76 11.36 2.56 2.42
C ASP A 76 10.99 3.97 1.90
N MET A 77 9.69 4.24 1.70
CA MET A 77 9.20 5.53 1.19
C MET A 77 8.58 6.38 2.30
N THR A 78 8.79 7.69 2.23
CA THR A 78 8.01 8.65 3.02
C THR A 78 6.59 8.74 2.49
N TRP A 79 5.69 9.35 3.27
CA TRP A 79 4.32 9.59 2.81
C TRP A 79 4.27 10.47 1.56
N ASP A 80 5.13 11.49 1.47
CA ASP A 80 5.18 12.36 0.30
C ASP A 80 5.76 11.65 -0.92
N GLU A 81 6.81 10.84 -0.76
CA GLU A 81 7.33 10.01 -1.85
C GLU A 81 6.28 9.00 -2.34
N PHE A 82 5.51 8.41 -1.43
CA PHE A 82 4.42 7.49 -1.78
C PHE A 82 3.26 8.22 -2.48
N LYS A 83 2.93 9.44 -2.02
CA LYS A 83 1.90 10.27 -2.65
C LYS A 83 2.32 10.69 -4.05
N ASP A 84 3.57 11.10 -4.24
CA ASP A 84 4.12 11.46 -5.55
C ASP A 84 4.16 10.24 -6.48
N PHE A 85 4.50 9.07 -5.96
CA PHE A 85 4.40 7.80 -6.68
C PHE A 85 2.99 7.55 -7.24
N LEU A 86 1.94 7.84 -6.47
CA LEU A 86 0.55 7.71 -6.92
C LEU A 86 0.14 8.83 -7.90
N ARG A 87 0.58 10.07 -7.63
CA ARG A 87 0.23 11.28 -8.39
C ARG A 87 0.97 11.44 -9.71
N ASN A 88 2.09 10.74 -9.93
CA ASN A 88 2.81 10.69 -11.21
C ASN A 88 1.95 10.22 -12.40
N SER A 89 0.67 9.91 -12.17
CA SER A 89 -0.27 9.47 -13.19
C SER A 89 -0.83 10.59 -14.05
N PHE A 90 -0.94 11.83 -13.59
CA PHE A 90 -1.25 13.00 -14.42
C PHE A 90 -0.94 14.25 -13.60
N GLY A 91 0.09 15.02 -13.99
CA GLY A 91 0.23 16.39 -13.52
C GLY A 91 -0.85 17.25 -14.17
N ASP A 92 -1.68 17.91 -13.37
CA ASP A 92 -2.48 19.12 -13.63
C ASP A 92 -3.17 19.35 -15.00
N LEU A 93 -3.31 18.32 -15.85
CA LEU A 93 -3.85 18.47 -17.23
C LEU A 93 -5.34 18.17 -17.36
N ILE A 94 -6.10 18.16 -16.26
CA ILE A 94 -7.57 18.11 -16.37
C ILE A 94 -8.09 19.55 -16.33
N GLU A 95 -8.09 20.20 -17.49
CA GLU A 95 -9.15 21.18 -17.76
C GLU A 95 -10.47 20.39 -17.72
N ASP A 96 -11.26 20.66 -16.70
CA ASP A 96 -12.59 20.07 -16.54
C ASP A 96 -13.52 20.62 -17.62
N ASN A 97 -13.54 19.93 -18.76
CA ASN A 97 -14.55 20.08 -19.81
C ASN A 97 -15.50 18.87 -19.84
N SER A 98 -15.61 18.13 -18.75
CA SER A 98 -16.36 16.85 -18.70
C SER A 98 -17.87 17.01 -18.53
N GLU A 99 -18.35 18.22 -18.23
CA GLU A 99 -19.75 18.49 -17.89
C GLU A 99 -20.74 18.29 -19.06
N LYS A 100 -20.27 18.08 -20.30
CA LYS A 100 -21.14 18.04 -21.50
C LYS A 100 -21.47 16.66 -22.09
N SER A 101 -21.05 15.55 -21.49
CA SER A 101 -21.21 14.22 -22.13
C SER A 101 -21.99 13.19 -21.29
N TYR A 102 -22.08 13.37 -19.97
CA TYR A 102 -22.62 12.33 -19.08
C TYR A 102 -24.14 12.15 -19.19
N GLU A 103 -24.90 13.24 -19.39
CA GLU A 103 -26.37 13.21 -19.52
C GLU A 103 -26.85 12.41 -20.73
N SER A 104 -26.10 12.38 -21.85
CA SER A 104 -26.55 11.72 -23.09
C SER A 104 -26.46 10.18 -23.08
N ARG A 105 -25.84 9.57 -22.06
CA ARG A 105 -25.59 8.11 -22.02
C ARG A 105 -26.47 7.34 -21.02
N LEU A 106 -27.31 8.01 -20.24
CA LEU A 106 -28.18 7.36 -19.26
C LEU A 106 -29.53 6.92 -19.83
N GLU A 107 -29.93 7.41 -21.00
CA GLU A 107 -31.26 7.17 -21.58
C GLU A 107 -31.47 5.76 -22.15
N GLU A 108 -30.43 4.93 -22.25
CA GLU A 108 -30.49 3.56 -22.80
C GLU A 108 -30.28 2.45 -21.76
N ARG A 109 -30.39 2.76 -20.46
CA ARG A 109 -30.47 1.70 -19.44
C ARG A 109 -31.93 1.32 -19.26
N ASN A 110 -32.37 0.24 -19.93
CA ASN A 110 -33.63 -0.42 -19.59
C ASN A 110 -33.66 -0.65 -18.08
N GLU A 111 -34.63 -0.05 -17.39
CA GLU A 111 -34.97 -0.37 -16.00
C GLU A 111 -35.58 -1.79 -15.96
N GLU A 112 -34.76 -2.80 -16.25
CA GLU A 112 -35.09 -4.14 -15.79
C GLU A 112 -35.10 -4.06 -14.27
N THR A 113 -36.27 -4.34 -13.69
CA THR A 113 -36.46 -4.35 -12.25
C THR A 113 -35.48 -5.38 -11.70
N ILE A 114 -34.41 -4.93 -11.04
CA ILE A 114 -33.41 -5.81 -10.47
C ILE A 114 -34.01 -6.43 -9.20
N VAL A 115 -34.69 -7.56 -9.34
CA VAL A 115 -35.47 -8.15 -8.22
C VAL A 115 -34.64 -9.12 -7.36
N ASP A 116 -33.47 -9.58 -7.83
CA ASP A 116 -32.68 -10.59 -7.11
C ASP A 116 -31.17 -10.47 -7.41
N LEU A 117 -30.46 -9.67 -6.61
CA LEU A 117 -28.99 -9.56 -6.69
C LEU A 117 -28.30 -10.57 -5.75
N PRO A 118 -27.18 -11.16 -6.18
CA PRO A 118 -26.38 -12.00 -5.30
C PRO A 118 -25.81 -11.16 -4.14
N THR A 119 -25.67 -11.79 -2.97
CA THR A 119 -25.09 -11.16 -1.77
C THR A 119 -23.58 -10.88 -1.91
N ALA A 120 -22.89 -11.58 -2.81
CA ALA A 120 -21.49 -11.35 -3.14
C ALA A 120 -21.17 -11.82 -4.56
N VAL A 121 -20.24 -11.13 -5.23
CA VAL A 121 -19.72 -11.51 -6.54
C VAL A 121 -18.21 -11.45 -6.52
N ASP A 122 -17.56 -12.53 -6.97
CA ASP A 122 -16.11 -12.59 -7.22
C ASP A 122 -15.86 -12.85 -8.71
N TRP A 123 -15.38 -11.84 -9.42
CA TRP A 123 -15.07 -11.92 -10.85
C TRP A 123 -13.84 -12.77 -11.16
N ASN A 124 -12.94 -12.98 -10.19
CA ASN A 124 -11.78 -13.87 -10.38
C ASN A 124 -12.24 -15.31 -10.57
N GLN A 125 -13.20 -15.77 -9.76
CA GLN A 125 -13.79 -17.11 -9.87
C GLN A 125 -14.57 -17.30 -11.18
N LYS A 126 -15.06 -16.21 -11.76
CA LYS A 126 -15.74 -16.18 -13.05
C LYS A 126 -14.78 -16.08 -14.24
N GLY A 127 -13.47 -16.00 -14.01
CA GLY A 127 -12.47 -15.90 -15.08
C GLY A 127 -12.42 -14.54 -15.80
N ALA A 128 -13.08 -13.52 -15.25
CA ALA A 128 -13.17 -12.18 -15.85
C ALA A 128 -12.04 -11.23 -15.36
N VAL A 129 -11.06 -11.74 -14.62
CA VAL A 129 -9.96 -10.94 -14.06
C VAL A 129 -8.63 -11.54 -14.47
N THR A 130 -7.75 -10.73 -15.04
CA THR A 130 -6.39 -11.14 -15.39
C THR A 130 -5.46 -11.18 -14.17
N LYS A 131 -4.26 -11.73 -14.32
CA LYS A 131 -3.25 -11.71 -13.25
C LYS A 131 -2.93 -10.28 -12.82
N VAL A 132 -2.74 -10.07 -11.52
CA VAL A 132 -2.27 -8.80 -10.95
C VAL A 132 -0.96 -8.38 -11.62
N LYS A 133 -0.90 -7.12 -12.02
CA LYS A 133 0.25 -6.50 -12.68
C LYS A 133 0.87 -5.41 -11.78
N ASP A 134 2.04 -4.91 -12.17
CA ASP A 134 2.77 -3.86 -11.44
C ASP A 134 3.02 -2.66 -12.37
N GLN A 135 2.54 -1.47 -11.99
CA GLN A 135 2.78 -0.23 -12.74
C GLN A 135 4.27 0.21 -12.71
N GLY A 136 5.07 -0.38 -11.84
CA GLY A 136 6.46 0.00 -11.64
C GLY A 136 6.56 1.44 -11.16
N THR A 137 7.51 2.20 -11.69
CA THR A 137 7.70 3.63 -11.38
C THR A 137 6.95 4.56 -12.34
N CYS A 138 6.14 4.01 -13.24
CA CYS A 138 5.33 4.76 -14.18
C CYS A 138 3.95 5.04 -13.56
N GLY A 139 3.47 6.29 -13.65
CA GLY A 139 2.09 6.66 -13.29
C GLY A 139 1.06 6.13 -14.28
N SER A 140 1.03 4.83 -14.49
CA SER A 140 0.17 4.18 -15.49
C SER A 140 -1.06 3.53 -14.87
N CYS A 141 -1.39 3.79 -13.60
CA CYS A 141 -2.51 3.15 -12.91
C CYS A 141 -3.85 3.35 -13.65
N TRP A 142 -4.05 4.51 -14.30
CA TRP A 142 -5.21 4.80 -15.14
C TRP A 142 -5.32 3.85 -16.34
N ALA A 143 -4.19 3.53 -16.99
CA ALA A 143 -4.16 2.64 -18.15
C ALA A 143 -4.44 1.20 -17.73
N PHE A 144 -3.93 0.77 -16.56
CA PHE A 144 -4.23 -0.55 -15.99
C PHE A 144 -5.70 -0.68 -15.66
N SER A 145 -6.32 0.37 -15.10
CA SER A 145 -7.76 0.42 -14.84
C SER A 145 -8.57 0.30 -16.14
N ALA A 146 -8.23 1.10 -17.16
CA ALA A 146 -8.93 1.08 -18.44
C ALA A 146 -8.85 -0.28 -19.14
N VAL A 147 -7.65 -0.85 -19.26
CA VAL A 147 -7.45 -2.15 -19.92
C VAL A 147 -8.14 -3.29 -19.17
N SER A 148 -8.22 -3.23 -17.84
CA SER A 148 -8.90 -4.27 -17.04
C SER A 148 -10.42 -4.33 -17.27
N ASN A 149 -11.02 -3.31 -17.90
CA ASN A 149 -12.45 -3.28 -18.24
C ASN A 149 -12.75 -3.76 -19.68
N ILE A 150 -11.73 -4.05 -20.49
CA ILE A 150 -11.87 -4.42 -21.91
C ILE A 150 -11.67 -5.94 -22.13
N ILE A 151 -11.14 -6.64 -21.12
CA ILE A 151 -10.80 -8.07 -21.18
C ILE A 151 -11.98 -8.89 -20.68
#